data_AF-A0A816UDL0-F1
#
_entry.id   AF-A0A816UDL0-F1
#
_cell.length_a   1.000
_cell.length_b   1.000
_cell.length_c   1.000
_cell.angle_alpha   90.00
_cell.angle_beta   90.00
_cell.angle_gamma   90.00
#
_symmetry.space_group_name_H-M   'P 1'
#
loop_
_entity.id
_entity.type
_entity.pdbx_description
1 polymer ?
#
loop_
_entity_poly.entity_id
_entity_poly.type
_entity_poly.pdbx_seq_one_letter_code
_entity_poly.pdbx_strand_id
1 'polypeptide(L)'
;MDLAIQSIVIRIKKTYWKCEYCRTIKCKGRIHTDHNHTTILLENNDHNHPASAVNNEVRLFEDKLRSRAMTTTESTQHIMDNCLNNASDQMVARLPNFKYIKRNIQRQRQKHDLPQIPHDKNFTMVPTALTMTIRNDKFLQFDSGPGDHRLIIFSSPEQLKILEETEEILIDGTFKVTPVIFTQLYTIHGVYRNCAFPLVFALLSDKQQQTYQRLINELRRLCPSWNPKSVMVDFEKGAINAFQGTFTTLSISGCFFHLQKSIQRKLQDLGLKTNYENDSKFAYDVNKIAALVFLLPSDVNQGFDDLYGSLPSILEPVLDYFEDTYIGRRRPNGRATPRYPVNLWNMHQRTINNSMRTNNQAEDWHRRLNSVIKCEHPSLWIFIQSLQKEENYIRCQLVKVNAGQSTLQTKKYIDYSKRLKNLLISPHPTLLRQIEGVALNL
;
A
#
# COMPACT_ATOMS: atom_id res chain seq x y z
N MET A 1 -15.17 -8.92 78.43
CA MET A 1 -14.51 -9.54 77.27
C MET A 1 -15.50 -9.41 76.12
N ASP A 2 -15.56 -8.20 75.55
CA ASP A 2 -16.53 -7.82 74.53
C ASP A 2 -16.11 -8.37 73.17
N LEU A 3 -16.89 -9.29 72.62
CA LEU A 3 -16.79 -9.71 71.23
C LEU A 3 -17.68 -8.80 70.38
N ALA A 4 -17.14 -7.65 70.00
CA ALA A 4 -17.71 -6.82 68.96
C ALA A 4 -17.55 -7.51 67.60
N ILE A 5 -18.61 -8.16 67.11
CA ILE A 5 -18.70 -8.62 65.72
C ILE A 5 -18.87 -7.38 64.84
N GLN A 6 -17.77 -6.92 64.24
CA GLN A 6 -17.82 -5.98 63.12
C GLN A 6 -18.53 -6.67 61.95
N SER A 7 -19.79 -6.31 61.72
CA SER A 7 -20.53 -6.66 60.52
C SER A 7 -19.91 -5.95 59.32
N ILE A 8 -19.06 -6.66 58.58
CA ILE A 8 -18.54 -6.19 57.29
C ILE A 8 -19.72 -6.13 56.30
N VAL A 9 -20.26 -4.93 56.06
CA VAL A 9 -21.25 -4.69 55.01
C VAL A 9 -20.54 -4.73 53.66
N ILE A 10 -20.52 -5.88 53.00
CA ILE A 10 -20.06 -6.00 51.61
C ILE A 10 -21.14 -5.36 50.72
N ARG A 11 -20.92 -4.10 50.31
CA ARG A 11 -21.75 -3.47 49.26
C ARG A 11 -21.42 -4.10 47.92
N ILE A 12 -22.16 -5.14 47.55
CA ILE A 12 -22.13 -5.69 46.19
C ILE A 12 -22.65 -4.60 45.25
N LYS A 13 -21.79 -4.10 44.36
CA LYS A 13 -22.20 -3.20 43.27
C LYS A 13 -23.16 -3.95 42.36
N LYS A 14 -24.34 -3.37 42.10
CA LYS A 14 -25.41 -3.97 41.28
C LYS A 14 -25.67 -3.13 40.05
N THR A 15 -26.06 -3.77 38.95
CA THR A 15 -26.56 -3.09 37.74
C THR A 15 -28.06 -3.31 37.60
N TYR A 16 -28.79 -2.25 37.27
CA TYR A 16 -30.25 -2.25 37.18
C TYR A 16 -30.71 -2.25 35.73
N TRP A 17 -31.47 -3.28 35.34
CA TRP A 17 -32.06 -3.44 34.02
C TRP A 17 -33.57 -3.20 34.09
N LYS A 18 -34.10 -2.50 33.08
CA LYS A 18 -35.54 -2.25 32.94
C LYS A 18 -36.00 -2.81 31.60
N CYS A 19 -37.19 -3.38 31.57
CA CYS A 19 -37.83 -3.74 30.31
C CYS A 19 -37.90 -2.54 29.36
N GLU A 20 -37.59 -2.74 28.09
CA GLU A 20 -37.62 -1.69 27.06
C GLU A 20 -38.99 -1.01 26.94
N TYR A 21 -40.06 -1.77 27.17
CA TYR A 21 -41.43 -1.34 27.06
C TYR A 21 -41.90 -0.58 28.31
N CYS A 22 -40.98 -0.36 29.27
CA CYS A 22 -41.23 0.44 30.47
C CYS A 22 -41.70 1.85 30.14
N ARG A 23 -41.21 2.45 29.04
CA ARG A 23 -41.58 3.83 28.67
C ARG A 23 -42.80 3.89 27.75
N THR A 24 -42.96 2.91 26.87
CA THR A 24 -44.01 2.92 25.84
C THR A 24 -45.35 2.40 26.35
N ILE A 25 -45.34 1.29 27.10
CA ILE A 25 -46.55 0.66 27.63
C ILE A 25 -46.48 0.44 29.15
N LYS A 26 -45.61 1.20 29.83
CA LYS A 26 -45.47 1.20 31.30
C LYS A 26 -45.15 -0.17 31.91
N CYS A 27 -44.42 -1.02 31.18
CA CYS A 27 -44.00 -2.34 31.65
C CYS A 27 -43.13 -2.28 32.92
N LYS A 28 -43.46 -3.13 33.91
CA LYS A 28 -42.81 -3.17 35.22
C LYS A 28 -41.66 -4.16 35.32
N GLY A 29 -41.43 -5.02 34.33
CA GLY A 29 -40.36 -6.02 34.37
C GLY A 29 -38.96 -5.42 34.61
N ARG A 30 -38.21 -5.96 35.57
CA ARG A 30 -36.87 -5.50 36.00
C ARG A 30 -35.97 -6.69 36.30
N ILE A 31 -34.67 -6.52 36.05
CA ILE A 31 -33.65 -7.48 36.48
C ILE A 31 -32.52 -6.67 37.13
N HIS A 32 -31.99 -7.13 38.25
CA HIS A 32 -30.76 -6.60 38.83
C HIS A 32 -29.70 -7.67 38.72
N THR A 33 -28.55 -7.33 38.16
CA THR A 33 -27.40 -8.24 38.09
C THR A 33 -26.30 -7.77 39.02
N ASP A 34 -25.36 -8.65 39.33
CA ASP A 34 -24.06 -8.24 39.86
C ASP A 34 -23.33 -7.33 38.86
N HIS A 35 -22.23 -6.73 39.33
CA HIS A 35 -21.43 -5.81 38.53
C HIS A 35 -20.85 -6.47 37.26
N ASN A 36 -20.56 -7.77 37.33
CA ASN A 36 -19.98 -8.53 36.22
C ASN A 36 -21.04 -9.13 35.28
N HIS A 37 -22.33 -8.92 35.55
CA HIS A 37 -23.45 -9.48 34.78
C HIS A 37 -23.46 -11.01 34.70
N THR A 38 -22.81 -11.68 35.65
CA THR A 38 -22.70 -13.13 35.74
C THR A 38 -23.78 -13.76 36.59
N THR A 39 -24.42 -12.99 37.47
CA THR A 39 -25.47 -13.52 38.36
C THR A 39 -26.63 -12.54 38.47
N ILE A 40 -27.85 -13.06 38.37
CA ILE A 40 -29.08 -12.32 38.64
C ILE A 40 -29.26 -12.24 40.15
N LEU A 41 -29.28 -11.01 40.67
CA LEU A 41 -29.43 -10.71 42.09
C LEU A 41 -30.88 -10.48 42.50
N LEU A 42 -31.72 -10.04 41.55
CA LEU A 42 -33.15 -9.83 41.74
C LEU A 42 -33.84 -9.83 40.38
N GLU A 43 -34.99 -10.47 40.28
CA GLU A 43 -35.79 -10.48 39.06
C GLU A 43 -37.25 -10.17 39.39
N ASN A 44 -37.86 -9.28 38.61
CA ASN A 44 -39.28 -9.02 38.59
C ASN A 44 -39.78 -9.29 37.17
N ASN A 45 -40.49 -10.41 37.01
CA ASN A 45 -40.99 -10.92 35.74
C ASN A 45 -42.41 -10.44 35.37
N ASP A 46 -42.94 -9.41 36.03
CA ASP A 46 -44.24 -8.83 35.70
C ASP A 46 -44.18 -8.01 34.40
N HIS A 47 -44.30 -8.71 33.27
CA HIS A 47 -44.43 -8.15 31.94
C HIS A 47 -45.89 -8.07 31.50
N ASN A 48 -46.31 -6.91 31.04
CA ASN A 48 -47.66 -6.66 30.51
C ASN A 48 -47.73 -6.75 28.98
N HIS A 49 -46.79 -7.50 28.38
CA HIS A 49 -46.69 -7.71 26.95
C HIS A 49 -46.15 -9.11 26.68
N PRO A 50 -46.48 -9.72 25.52
CA PRO A 50 -45.88 -10.99 25.13
C PRO A 50 -44.38 -10.83 24.85
N ALA A 51 -43.63 -11.91 25.02
CA ALA A 51 -42.26 -12.00 24.52
C ALA A 51 -42.27 -12.09 22.98
N SER A 52 -41.28 -11.48 22.32
CA SER A 52 -41.14 -11.53 20.86
C SER A 52 -39.76 -12.01 20.46
N ALA A 53 -39.64 -13.31 20.17
CA ALA A 53 -38.39 -13.92 19.71
C ALA A 53 -37.81 -13.21 18.47
N VAL A 54 -38.67 -12.84 17.52
CA VAL A 54 -38.27 -12.10 16.32
C VAL A 54 -37.67 -10.72 16.63
N ASN A 55 -38.15 -10.03 17.67
CA ASN A 55 -37.57 -8.73 18.06
C ASN A 55 -36.20 -8.92 18.73
N ASN A 56 -36.01 -10.03 19.45
CA ASN A 56 -34.71 -10.39 20.00
C ASN A 56 -33.72 -10.73 18.87
N GLU A 57 -34.14 -11.45 17.83
CA GLU A 57 -33.31 -11.71 16.63
C GLU A 57 -32.90 -10.41 15.94
N VAL A 58 -33.84 -9.48 15.71
CA VAL A 58 -33.54 -8.16 15.11
C VAL A 58 -32.49 -7.40 15.93
N ARG A 59 -32.58 -7.44 17.27
CA ARG A 59 -31.57 -6.80 18.13
C ARG A 59 -30.21 -7.44 18.06
N LEU A 60 -30.15 -8.77 18.13
CA LEU A 60 -28.89 -9.51 17.98
C LEU A 60 -28.23 -9.20 16.63
N PHE A 61 -29.05 -9.08 15.58
CA PHE A 61 -28.60 -8.61 14.27
C PHE A 61 -28.05 -7.18 14.32
N GLU A 62 -28.77 -6.22 14.92
CA GLU A 62 -28.31 -4.84 15.05
C GLU A 62 -27.01 -4.70 15.87
N ASP A 63 -26.86 -5.48 16.94
CA ASP A 63 -25.66 -5.51 17.77
C ASP A 63 -24.49 -6.13 17.03
N LYS A 64 -24.70 -7.24 16.32
CA LYS A 64 -23.68 -7.86 15.45
C LYS A 64 -23.25 -6.92 14.33
N LEU A 65 -24.21 -6.23 13.71
CA LEU A 65 -23.98 -5.27 12.65
C LEU A 65 -23.21 -4.06 13.16
N ARG A 66 -23.57 -3.53 14.34
CA ARG A 66 -22.83 -2.44 15.01
C ARG A 66 -21.41 -2.87 15.37
N SER A 67 -21.25 -4.04 15.97
CA SER A 67 -19.95 -4.61 16.35
C SER A 67 -19.03 -4.78 15.14
N ARG A 68 -19.49 -5.40 14.05
CA ARG A 68 -18.69 -5.52 12.81
C ARG A 68 -18.41 -4.17 12.17
N ALA A 69 -19.38 -3.26 12.14
CA ALA A 69 -19.18 -1.91 11.62
C ALA A 69 -18.02 -1.19 12.33
N MET A 70 -17.86 -1.42 13.64
CA MET A 70 -16.83 -0.82 14.48
C MET A 70 -15.49 -1.55 14.44
N THR A 71 -15.47 -2.85 14.12
CA THR A 71 -14.27 -3.70 14.24
C THR A 71 -13.65 -4.10 12.90
N THR A 72 -14.36 -3.92 11.78
CA THR A 72 -13.91 -4.36 10.45
C THR A 72 -13.85 -3.24 9.42
N THR A 73 -12.96 -3.41 8.43
CA THR A 73 -12.78 -2.51 7.27
C THR A 73 -13.62 -2.92 6.06
N GLU A 74 -14.55 -3.86 6.25
CA GLU A 74 -15.37 -4.44 5.18
C GLU A 74 -16.26 -3.38 4.50
N SER A 75 -16.68 -3.59 3.25
CA SER A 75 -17.64 -2.68 2.64
C SER A 75 -18.98 -2.73 3.40
N THR A 76 -19.77 -1.66 3.34
CA THR A 76 -21.09 -1.63 3.98
C THR A 76 -21.98 -2.77 3.47
N GLN A 77 -21.89 -3.10 2.18
CA GLN A 77 -22.59 -4.23 1.59
C GLN A 77 -22.11 -5.56 2.18
N HIS A 78 -20.79 -5.76 2.29
CA HIS A 78 -20.24 -7.01 2.80
C HIS A 78 -20.58 -7.27 4.26
N ILE A 79 -20.62 -6.23 5.11
CA ILE A 79 -21.10 -6.35 6.51
C ILE A 79 -22.56 -6.77 6.52
N MET A 80 -23.37 -6.15 5.67
CA MET A 80 -24.80 -6.43 5.58
C MET A 80 -25.07 -7.86 5.15
N ASP A 81 -24.43 -8.32 4.07
CA ASP A 81 -24.58 -9.69 3.56
C ASP A 81 -24.16 -10.71 4.62
N ASN A 82 -23.04 -10.47 5.29
CA ASN A 82 -22.56 -11.34 6.36
C ASN A 82 -23.50 -11.43 7.56
N CYS A 83 -24.09 -10.31 7.97
CA CYS A 83 -25.02 -10.30 9.09
C CYS A 83 -26.35 -10.96 8.70
N LEU A 84 -26.75 -10.89 7.43
CA LEU A 84 -27.94 -11.52 6.88
C LEU A 84 -27.76 -13.01 6.55
N ASN A 85 -26.52 -13.53 6.54
CA ASN A 85 -26.18 -14.85 6.00
C ASN A 85 -26.72 -16.08 6.78
N ASN A 86 -27.73 -15.89 7.64
CA ASN A 86 -28.54 -16.91 8.32
C ASN A 86 -29.79 -16.25 8.95
N ALA A 87 -30.28 -15.15 8.36
CA ALA A 87 -31.42 -14.41 8.88
C ALA A 87 -32.73 -15.14 8.58
N SER A 88 -33.65 -15.19 9.56
CA SER A 88 -35.00 -15.71 9.36
C SER A 88 -35.83 -14.72 8.52
N ASP A 89 -36.76 -15.21 7.71
CA ASP A 89 -37.66 -14.36 6.91
C ASP A 89 -38.48 -13.43 7.81
N GLN A 90 -38.86 -13.92 9.00
CA GLN A 90 -39.60 -13.15 10.00
C GLN A 90 -38.77 -11.97 10.54
N MET A 91 -37.46 -12.15 10.74
CA MET A 91 -36.55 -11.08 11.13
C MET A 91 -36.38 -10.07 9.99
N VAL A 92 -36.12 -10.55 8.77
CA VAL A 92 -35.90 -9.71 7.58
C VAL A 92 -37.11 -8.80 7.32
N ALA A 93 -38.33 -9.34 7.45
CA ALA A 93 -39.57 -8.59 7.28
C ALA A 93 -39.74 -7.43 8.29
N ARG A 94 -39.08 -7.51 9.46
CA ARG A 94 -39.12 -6.47 10.51
C ARG A 94 -37.94 -5.51 10.48
N LEU A 95 -36.97 -5.73 9.59
CA LEU A 95 -35.80 -4.85 9.50
C LEU A 95 -36.20 -3.46 8.96
N PRO A 96 -35.52 -2.39 9.41
CA PRO A 96 -35.59 -1.09 8.77
C PRO A 96 -35.16 -1.19 7.30
N ASN A 97 -35.57 -0.20 6.50
CA ASN A 97 -35.13 -0.10 5.10
C ASN A 97 -33.61 -0.25 4.99
N PHE A 98 -33.15 -1.11 4.07
CA PHE A 98 -31.73 -1.40 3.89
C PHE A 98 -30.86 -0.16 3.64
N LYS A 99 -31.39 0.88 2.99
CA LYS A 99 -30.70 2.17 2.84
C LYS A 99 -30.41 2.84 4.19
N TYR A 100 -31.35 2.74 5.14
CA TYR A 100 -31.17 3.27 6.49
C TYR A 100 -30.15 2.46 7.29
N ILE A 101 -30.19 1.13 7.18
CA ILE A 101 -29.20 0.24 7.82
C ILE A 101 -27.78 0.57 7.32
N LYS A 102 -27.60 0.69 5.99
CA LYS A 102 -26.32 1.10 5.39
C LYS A 102 -25.83 2.44 5.93
N ARG A 103 -26.74 3.43 6.05
CA ARG A 103 -26.41 4.74 6.64
C ARG A 103 -26.07 4.64 8.13
N ASN A 104 -26.71 3.73 8.86
CA ASN A 104 -26.39 3.47 10.27
C ASN A 104 -24.99 2.87 10.41
N ILE A 105 -24.62 1.86 9.61
CA ILE A 105 -23.26 1.31 9.56
C ILE A 105 -22.22 2.43 9.37
N GLN A 106 -22.46 3.33 8.41
CA GLN A 106 -21.60 4.48 8.16
C GLN A 106 -21.51 5.42 9.36
N ARG A 107 -22.64 5.71 10.03
CA ARG A 107 -22.68 6.54 11.25
C ARG A 107 -22.01 5.86 12.44
N GLN A 108 -22.12 4.53 12.60
CA GLN A 108 -21.47 3.80 13.68
C GLN A 108 -19.95 3.80 13.51
N ARG A 109 -19.46 3.70 12.27
CA ARG A 109 -18.04 3.89 11.96
C ARG A 109 -17.51 5.26 12.35
N GLN A 110 -18.37 6.27 12.40
CA GLN A 110 -18.03 7.62 12.83
C GLN A 110 -18.12 7.81 14.35
N LYS A 111 -18.60 6.82 15.12
CA LYS A 111 -19.02 6.97 16.52
C LYS A 111 -18.03 6.46 17.59
N HIS A 112 -16.92 5.81 17.25
CA HIS A 112 -15.93 5.38 18.25
C HIS A 112 -14.92 6.49 18.57
N ASP A 113 -14.20 6.34 19.68
CA ASP A 113 -13.15 7.18 20.32
C ASP A 113 -11.98 7.69 19.44
N LEU A 114 -12.13 7.62 18.13
CA LEU A 114 -11.33 8.35 17.17
C LEU A 114 -12.07 9.68 16.88
N PRO A 115 -11.39 10.84 16.94
CA PRO A 115 -11.98 12.11 16.56
C PRO A 115 -12.65 12.05 15.19
N GLN A 116 -13.58 12.97 14.93
CA GLN A 116 -14.31 13.08 13.66
C GLN A 116 -13.37 12.83 12.48
N ILE A 117 -13.78 11.92 11.57
CA ILE A 117 -12.98 11.59 10.38
C ILE A 117 -12.69 12.87 9.60
N PRO A 118 -11.40 13.20 9.37
CA PRO A 118 -11.06 14.39 8.61
C PRO A 118 -11.59 14.32 7.19
N HIS A 119 -12.20 15.42 6.74
CA HIS A 119 -12.66 15.61 5.37
C HIS A 119 -11.68 16.46 4.54
N ASP A 120 -10.70 17.06 5.19
CA ASP A 120 -9.61 17.81 4.58
C ASP A 120 -8.30 17.57 5.35
N LYS A 121 -7.23 18.27 4.94
CA LYS A 121 -5.91 18.18 5.57
C LYS A 121 -5.77 19.06 6.82
N ASN A 122 -6.81 19.79 7.24
CA ASN A 122 -6.75 20.80 8.31
C ASN A 122 -7.02 20.24 9.71
N PHE A 123 -7.18 18.92 9.85
CA PHE A 123 -7.40 18.30 11.16
C PHE A 123 -6.22 18.52 12.12
N THR A 124 -6.50 18.82 13.37
CA THR A 124 -5.46 19.30 14.31
C THR A 124 -4.55 18.19 14.84
N MET A 125 -5.05 16.97 14.99
CA MET A 125 -4.26 15.86 15.54
C MET A 125 -4.66 14.50 14.99
N VAL A 126 -3.67 13.63 14.83
CA VAL A 126 -3.87 12.18 14.70
C VAL A 126 -4.12 11.64 16.11
N PRO A 127 -5.20 10.88 16.36
CA PRO A 127 -5.47 10.32 17.68
C PRO A 127 -4.34 9.41 18.17
N THR A 128 -4.04 9.47 19.46
CA THR A 128 -2.90 8.78 20.10
C THR A 128 -2.85 7.28 19.81
N ALA A 129 -4.00 6.61 19.74
CA ALA A 129 -4.05 5.18 19.40
C ALA A 129 -3.51 4.87 18.00
N LEU A 130 -3.55 5.84 17.08
CA LEU A 130 -3.05 5.73 15.70
C LEU A 130 -1.62 6.25 15.54
N THR A 131 -1.04 6.89 16.57
CA THR A 131 0.35 7.34 16.56
C THR A 131 1.33 6.25 17.01
N MET A 132 0.82 5.10 17.48
CA MET A 132 1.61 3.98 17.97
C MET A 132 1.48 2.74 17.08
N THR A 133 2.37 1.76 17.18
CA THR A 133 2.19 0.43 16.58
C THR A 133 1.22 -0.39 17.43
N ILE A 134 0.82 -1.57 16.94
CA ILE A 134 0.02 -2.54 17.73
C ILE A 134 0.75 -2.96 19.02
N ARG A 135 2.08 -2.83 19.07
CA ARG A 135 2.92 -3.16 20.22
C ARG A 135 3.23 -1.95 21.11
N ASN A 136 2.60 -0.81 20.86
CA ASN A 136 2.80 0.46 21.56
C ASN A 136 4.17 1.12 21.34
N ASP A 137 4.85 0.83 20.23
CA ASP A 137 6.03 1.58 19.80
C ASP A 137 5.61 2.86 19.05
N LYS A 138 6.44 3.90 19.04
CA LYS A 138 6.17 5.12 18.26
C LYS A 138 6.06 4.78 16.76
N PHE A 139 4.94 5.12 16.14
CA PHE A 139 4.69 4.84 14.72
C PHE A 139 4.56 6.10 13.86
N LEU A 140 3.84 7.11 14.34
CA LEU A 140 3.83 8.43 13.70
C LEU A 140 5.16 9.14 14.00
N GLN A 141 6.00 9.30 12.99
CA GLN A 141 7.32 9.89 13.14
C GLN A 141 7.35 11.39 12.90
N PHE A 142 6.53 11.84 11.95
CA PHE A 142 6.44 13.25 11.58
C PHE A 142 5.03 13.58 11.08
N ASP A 143 4.56 14.76 11.45
CA ASP A 143 3.34 15.39 10.92
C ASP A 143 3.62 16.88 10.83
N SER A 144 3.59 17.46 9.62
CA SER A 144 3.84 18.89 9.44
C SER A 144 2.71 19.78 9.96
N GLY A 145 1.60 19.19 10.42
CA GLY A 145 0.42 19.90 10.90
C GLY A 145 -0.57 20.29 9.78
N PRO A 146 -1.70 20.91 10.17
CA PRO A 146 -2.75 21.37 9.27
C PRO A 146 -2.22 22.21 8.09
N GLY A 147 -2.74 21.94 6.89
CA GLY A 147 -2.49 22.76 5.72
C GLY A 147 -2.46 21.96 4.41
N ASP A 148 -2.46 22.69 3.29
CA ASP A 148 -2.58 22.10 1.96
C ASP A 148 -1.38 21.23 1.55
N HIS A 149 -0.20 21.55 2.09
CA HIS A 149 1.05 20.83 1.84
C HIS A 149 1.43 19.90 3.01
N ARG A 150 0.43 19.34 3.70
CA ARG A 150 0.66 18.45 4.83
C ARG A 150 1.43 17.20 4.42
N LEU A 151 2.43 16.85 5.23
CA LEU A 151 3.25 15.66 5.09
C LEU A 151 3.14 14.88 6.39
N ILE A 152 2.79 13.59 6.28
CA ILE A 152 2.72 12.68 7.44
C ILE A 152 3.57 11.45 7.15
N ILE A 153 4.47 11.10 8.07
CA ILE A 153 5.41 9.98 7.95
C ILE A 153 5.14 8.97 9.07
N PHE A 154 4.90 7.73 8.68
CA PHE A 154 4.78 6.58 9.58
C PHE A 154 5.93 5.59 9.36
N SER A 155 6.53 5.15 10.45
CA SER A 155 7.54 4.09 10.51
C SER A 155 7.73 3.68 11.96
N SER A 156 7.96 2.40 12.26
CA SER A 156 8.41 1.97 13.58
C SER A 156 9.90 2.28 13.80
N PRO A 157 10.39 2.29 15.06
CA PRO A 157 11.81 2.50 15.33
C PRO A 157 12.70 1.41 14.73
N GLU A 158 12.21 0.15 14.70
CA GLU A 158 12.91 -0.97 14.05
C GLU A 158 13.03 -0.75 12.54
N GLN A 159 11.95 -0.30 11.88
CA GLN A 159 11.98 0.01 10.45
C GLN A 159 12.96 1.15 10.12
N LEU A 160 13.01 2.21 10.94
CA LEU A 160 13.97 3.30 10.76
C LEU A 160 15.42 2.85 10.93
N LYS A 161 15.68 1.96 11.91
CA LYS A 161 17.01 1.38 12.09
C LYS A 161 17.44 0.57 10.87
N ILE A 162 16.55 -0.27 10.34
CA ILE A 162 16.83 -1.05 9.13
C ILE A 162 17.04 -0.10 7.94
N LEU A 163 16.29 1.00 7.85
CA LEU A 163 16.46 1.99 6.78
C LEU A 163 17.87 2.57 6.77
N GLU A 164 18.42 2.93 7.94
CA GLU A 164 19.80 3.42 8.07
C GLU A 164 20.84 2.39 7.62
N GLU A 165 20.59 1.10 7.84
CA GLU A 165 21.49 0.00 7.47
C GLU A 165 21.38 -0.41 5.99
N THR A 166 20.32 0.02 5.29
CA THR A 166 20.07 -0.41 3.89
C THR A 166 20.85 0.41 2.86
N GLU A 167 21.55 -0.30 1.97
CA GLU A 167 22.31 0.33 0.88
C GLU A 167 21.50 0.48 -0.43
N GLU A 168 20.55 -0.42 -0.66
CA GLU A 168 19.66 -0.39 -1.83
C GLU A 168 18.23 -0.15 -1.35
N ILE A 169 17.56 0.81 -1.97
CA ILE A 169 16.17 1.13 -1.69
C ILE A 169 15.34 1.11 -2.96
N LEU A 170 14.07 0.72 -2.84
CA LEU A 170 13.05 0.83 -3.88
C LEU A 170 12.02 1.85 -3.41
N ILE A 171 11.61 2.77 -4.27
CA ILE A 171 10.58 3.75 -3.93
C ILE A 171 9.42 3.61 -4.89
N ASP A 172 8.21 3.76 -4.34
CA ASP A 172 6.99 3.58 -5.12
C ASP A 172 5.83 4.42 -4.55
N GLY A 173 4.94 4.87 -5.43
CA GLY A 173 3.80 5.71 -5.09
C GLY A 173 2.50 5.03 -5.50
N THR A 174 1.55 4.90 -4.56
CA THR A 174 0.22 4.32 -4.84
C THR A 174 -0.90 5.32 -4.54
N PHE A 175 -1.97 5.25 -5.35
CA PHE A 175 -3.08 6.19 -5.34
C PHE A 175 -4.38 5.55 -4.85
N LYS A 176 -4.61 4.28 -5.21
CA LYS A 176 -5.90 3.60 -5.06
C LYS A 176 -6.34 3.43 -3.60
N VAL A 177 -5.39 3.14 -2.72
CA VAL A 177 -5.64 2.94 -1.28
C VAL A 177 -5.35 4.17 -0.43
N THR A 178 -5.03 5.29 -1.07
CA THR A 178 -4.71 6.53 -0.39
C THR A 178 -6.00 7.23 0.06
N PRO A 179 -6.08 7.73 1.31
CA PRO A 179 -7.20 8.55 1.75
C PRO A 179 -7.42 9.74 0.82
N VAL A 180 -8.68 10.05 0.48
CA VAL A 180 -9.06 11.10 -0.51
C VAL A 180 -8.40 12.46 -0.23
N ILE A 181 -8.15 12.77 1.04
CA ILE A 181 -7.56 14.05 1.45
C ILE A 181 -6.07 14.19 1.08
N PHE A 182 -5.39 13.09 0.69
CA PHE A 182 -4.00 13.07 0.21
C PHE A 182 -3.93 12.59 -1.24
N THR A 183 -2.89 13.02 -1.96
CA THR A 183 -2.69 12.65 -3.36
C THR A 183 -2.14 11.24 -3.51
N GLN A 184 -1.18 10.85 -2.68
CA GLN A 184 -0.56 9.53 -2.77
C GLN A 184 -0.02 9.04 -1.43
N LEU A 185 0.00 7.72 -1.27
CA LEU A 185 0.87 7.04 -0.33
C LEU A 185 2.20 6.77 -1.06
N TYR A 186 3.26 7.36 -0.54
CA TYR A 186 4.63 7.14 -1.00
C TYR A 186 5.35 6.21 -0.05
N THR A 187 5.93 5.13 -0.56
CA THR A 187 6.62 4.12 0.26
C THR A 187 8.09 4.01 -0.10
N ILE A 188 8.93 3.87 0.93
CA ILE A 188 10.35 3.58 0.79
C ILE A 188 10.58 2.18 1.31
N HIS A 189 11.07 1.32 0.43
CA HIS A 189 11.38 -0.06 0.72
C HIS A 189 12.89 -0.21 0.83
N GLY A 190 13.39 -0.72 1.94
CA GLY A 190 14.80 -1.08 2.09
C GLY A 190 15.03 -2.52 1.66
N VAL A 191 16.09 -2.75 0.87
CA VAL A 191 16.55 -4.10 0.54
C VAL A 191 17.39 -4.61 1.70
N TYR A 192 16.82 -5.54 2.47
CA TYR A 192 17.45 -6.17 3.61
C TYR A 192 17.50 -7.68 3.41
N ARG A 193 18.71 -8.26 3.48
CA ARG A 193 18.96 -9.70 3.23
C ARG A 193 18.30 -10.19 1.93
N ASN A 194 18.49 -9.45 0.83
CA ASN A 194 17.96 -9.71 -0.52
C ASN A 194 16.42 -9.61 -0.68
N CYS A 195 15.73 -9.08 0.33
CA CYS A 195 14.27 -8.89 0.34
C CYS A 195 13.95 -7.41 0.43
N ALA A 196 12.95 -6.92 -0.29
CA ALA A 196 12.52 -5.53 -0.15
C ALA A 196 11.38 -5.44 0.88
N PHE A 197 11.61 -4.70 1.96
CA PHE A 197 10.60 -4.44 3.00
C PHE A 197 10.15 -2.99 2.96
N PRO A 198 8.85 -2.69 3.05
CA PRO A 198 8.40 -1.32 3.25
C PRO A 198 8.82 -0.86 4.65
N LEU A 199 9.66 0.17 4.70
CA LEU A 199 10.17 0.71 5.95
C LEU A 199 9.51 2.04 6.30
N VAL A 200 9.13 2.83 5.29
CA VAL A 200 8.48 4.13 5.48
C VAL A 200 7.19 4.21 4.69
N PHE A 201 6.15 4.75 5.33
CA PHE A 201 4.87 5.11 4.72
C PHE A 201 4.66 6.61 4.85
N ALA A 202 4.61 7.34 3.74
CA ALA A 202 4.42 8.78 3.72
C ALA A 202 3.14 9.17 2.97
N LEU A 203 2.26 9.94 3.61
CA LEU A 203 1.12 10.56 2.95
C LEU A 203 1.55 11.91 2.38
N LEU A 204 1.52 12.03 1.05
CA LEU A 204 1.94 13.22 0.32
C LEU A 204 0.74 13.98 -0.25
N SER A 205 0.83 15.30 -0.18
CA SER A 205 -0.22 16.20 -0.64
C SER A 205 -0.22 16.44 -2.14
N ASP A 206 0.91 16.25 -2.81
CA ASP A 206 1.07 16.42 -4.25
C ASP A 206 2.25 15.57 -4.78
N LYS A 207 2.60 15.78 -6.05
CA LYS A 207 3.68 15.10 -6.77
C LYS A 207 4.83 16.06 -7.14
N GLN A 208 4.96 17.17 -6.42
CA GLN A 208 5.97 18.18 -6.72
C GLN A 208 7.34 17.78 -6.16
N GLN A 209 8.41 18.19 -6.85
CA GLN A 209 9.79 17.97 -6.42
C GLN A 209 10.04 18.44 -4.98
N GLN A 210 9.49 19.60 -4.60
CA GLN A 210 9.64 20.17 -3.25
C GLN A 210 9.04 19.26 -2.17
N THR A 211 7.91 18.60 -2.46
CA THR A 211 7.26 17.67 -1.53
C THR A 211 8.12 16.43 -1.28
N TYR A 212 8.73 15.87 -2.33
CA TYR A 212 9.69 14.77 -2.18
C TYR A 212 10.94 15.21 -1.41
N GLN A 213 11.47 16.39 -1.70
CA GLN A 213 12.64 16.90 -1.01
C GLN A 213 12.37 17.12 0.49
N ARG A 214 11.19 17.64 0.85
CA ARG A 214 10.74 17.74 2.24
C ARG A 214 10.67 16.37 2.92
N LEU A 215 10.08 15.37 2.26
CA LEU A 215 10.06 13.99 2.77
C LEU A 215 11.47 13.46 3.05
N ILE A 216 12.39 13.57 2.08
CA ILE A 216 13.75 13.05 2.22
C ILE A 216 14.50 13.79 3.35
N ASN A 217 14.34 15.11 3.46
CA ASN A 217 14.98 15.91 4.51
C ASN A 217 14.48 15.51 5.91
N GLU A 218 13.18 15.31 6.09
CA GLU A 218 12.63 14.85 7.38
C GLU A 218 13.12 13.44 7.71
N LEU A 219 13.22 12.55 6.72
CA LEU A 219 13.79 11.21 6.93
C LEU A 219 15.26 11.27 7.31
N ARG A 220 16.07 12.14 6.72
CA ARG A 220 17.47 12.36 7.15
C ARG A 220 17.58 12.94 8.56
N ARG A 221 16.57 13.69 9.01
CA ARG A 221 16.49 14.18 10.39
C ARG A 221 16.14 13.06 11.37
N LEU A 222 15.25 12.15 10.96
CA LEU A 222 14.86 10.96 11.72
C LEU A 222 15.95 9.88 11.73
N CYS A 223 16.72 9.79 10.65
CA CYS A 223 17.75 8.80 10.39
C CYS A 223 19.04 9.50 9.90
N PRO A 224 19.84 10.10 10.81
CA PRO A 224 21.03 10.87 10.43
C PRO A 224 22.10 10.07 9.69
N SER A 225 22.15 8.75 9.89
CA SER A 225 23.12 7.86 9.24
C SER A 225 22.64 7.32 7.90
N TRP A 226 21.38 7.61 7.52
CA TRP A 226 20.80 7.08 6.30
C TRP A 226 21.48 7.67 5.06
N ASN A 227 22.21 6.80 4.35
CA ASN A 227 22.92 7.13 3.12
C ASN A 227 22.88 5.96 2.13
N PRO A 228 21.76 5.78 1.42
CA PRO A 228 21.63 4.69 0.46
C PRO A 228 22.64 4.85 -0.68
N LYS A 229 23.20 3.75 -1.16
CA LYS A 229 24.12 3.72 -2.31
C LYS A 229 23.38 3.64 -3.64
N SER A 230 22.20 3.01 -3.65
CA SER A 230 21.37 2.96 -4.85
C SER A 230 19.87 3.07 -4.54
N VAL A 231 19.16 3.71 -5.46
CA VAL A 231 17.70 3.83 -5.42
C VAL A 231 17.12 3.37 -6.75
N MET A 232 16.08 2.55 -6.70
CA MET A 232 15.23 2.27 -7.85
C MET A 232 13.94 3.05 -7.77
N VAL A 233 13.63 3.78 -8.85
CA VAL A 233 12.54 4.76 -8.89
C VAL A 233 11.64 4.53 -10.10
N ASP A 234 10.37 4.94 -10.01
CA ASP A 234 9.56 5.16 -11.21
C ASP A 234 10.06 6.40 -11.98
N PHE A 235 9.66 6.55 -13.24
CA PHE A 235 10.04 7.64 -14.14
C PHE A 235 9.36 8.97 -13.79
N GLU A 236 9.43 9.36 -12.52
CA GLU A 236 8.90 10.61 -12.02
C GLU A 236 10.02 11.63 -11.77
N LYS A 237 10.08 12.65 -12.64
CA LYS A 237 11.16 13.65 -12.64
C LYS A 237 11.29 14.39 -11.30
N GLY A 238 10.17 14.69 -10.64
CA GLY A 238 10.18 15.37 -9.34
C GLY A 238 10.87 14.54 -8.26
N ALA A 239 10.57 13.24 -8.18
CA ALA A 239 11.21 12.33 -7.24
C ALA A 239 12.69 12.11 -7.59
N ILE A 240 13.01 11.86 -8.87
CA ILE A 240 14.39 11.69 -9.35
C ILE A 240 15.27 12.89 -8.94
N ASN A 241 14.82 14.10 -9.27
CA ASN A 241 15.54 15.32 -8.96
C ASN A 241 15.72 15.54 -7.45
N ALA A 242 14.70 15.19 -6.65
CA ALA A 242 14.79 15.32 -5.19
C ALA A 242 15.87 14.40 -4.60
N PHE A 243 15.93 13.13 -5.04
CA PHE A 243 16.97 12.20 -4.59
C PHE A 243 18.37 12.62 -5.08
N GLN A 244 18.51 12.98 -6.36
CA GLN A 244 19.75 13.49 -6.95
C GLN A 244 20.27 14.74 -6.22
N GLY A 245 19.37 15.67 -5.90
CA GLY A 245 19.73 16.90 -5.20
C GLY A 245 20.09 16.70 -3.73
N THR A 246 19.69 15.57 -3.13
CA THR A 246 19.90 15.32 -1.70
C THR A 246 21.10 14.41 -1.41
N PHE A 247 21.37 13.44 -2.28
CA PHE A 247 22.44 12.46 -2.10
C PHE A 247 23.45 12.54 -3.24
N THR A 248 24.68 12.96 -2.94
CA THR A 248 25.72 13.22 -3.94
C THR A 248 26.31 11.94 -4.56
N THR A 249 26.36 10.85 -3.81
CA THR A 249 26.95 9.56 -4.26
C THR A 249 25.91 8.52 -4.65
N LEU A 250 24.63 8.90 -4.71
CA LEU A 250 23.53 7.96 -4.93
C LEU A 250 23.43 7.56 -6.40
N SER A 251 23.47 6.25 -6.65
CA SER A 251 23.13 5.69 -7.96
C SER A 251 21.61 5.61 -8.11
N ILE A 252 21.04 6.40 -9.01
CA ILE A 252 19.60 6.36 -9.33
C ILE A 252 19.38 5.48 -10.56
N SER A 253 18.47 4.53 -10.47
CA SER A 253 18.03 3.72 -11.60
C SER A 253 16.51 3.75 -11.76
N GLY A 254 16.03 3.99 -12.98
CA GLY A 254 14.63 3.85 -13.35
C GLY A 254 14.24 2.37 -13.38
N CYS A 255 13.02 2.04 -12.98
CA CYS A 255 12.55 0.67 -12.93
C CYS A 255 12.28 0.07 -14.32
N PHE A 256 12.82 -1.13 -14.62
CA PHE A 256 12.61 -1.78 -15.92
C PHE A 256 11.13 -2.10 -16.20
N PHE A 257 10.39 -2.51 -15.18
CA PHE A 257 8.94 -2.78 -15.30
C PHE A 257 8.17 -1.53 -15.76
N HIS A 258 8.49 -0.38 -15.18
CA HIS A 258 7.87 0.90 -15.55
C HIS A 258 8.26 1.38 -16.96
N LEU A 259 9.48 1.07 -17.41
CA LEU A 259 9.91 1.30 -18.79
C LEU A 259 9.11 0.43 -19.77
N GLN A 260 8.95 -0.87 -19.49
CA GLN A 260 8.11 -1.74 -20.33
C GLN A 260 6.66 -1.24 -20.36
N LYS A 261 6.14 -0.78 -19.23
CA LYS A 261 4.79 -0.21 -19.11
C LYS A 261 4.64 1.11 -19.87
N SER A 262 5.69 1.91 -20.03
CA SER A 262 5.63 3.13 -20.87
C SER A 262 5.54 2.79 -22.35
N ILE A 263 6.29 1.78 -22.82
CA ILE A 263 6.20 1.25 -24.19
C ILE A 263 4.80 0.68 -24.45
N GLN A 264 4.26 -0.13 -23.52
CA GLN A 264 2.91 -0.69 -23.66
C GLN A 264 1.82 0.38 -23.70
N ARG A 265 1.92 1.44 -22.89
CA ARG A 265 1.00 2.59 -22.98
C ARG A 265 1.08 3.26 -24.33
N LYS A 266 2.28 3.47 -24.87
CA LYS A 266 2.44 4.04 -26.21
C LYS A 266 1.81 3.16 -27.29
N LEU A 267 1.94 1.84 -27.20
CA LEU A 267 1.26 0.92 -28.11
C LEU A 267 -0.26 1.04 -28.01
N GLN A 268 -0.80 1.16 -26.79
CA GLN A 268 -2.23 1.37 -26.58
C GLN A 268 -2.72 2.68 -27.20
N ASP A 269 -1.98 3.78 -27.02
CA ASP A 269 -2.32 5.10 -27.59
C ASP A 269 -2.34 5.08 -29.13
N LEU A 270 -1.52 4.22 -29.73
CA LEU A 270 -1.45 4.01 -31.19
C LEU A 270 -2.43 2.95 -31.70
N GLY A 271 -3.23 2.32 -30.83
CA GLY A 271 -4.15 1.23 -31.22
C GLY A 271 -3.47 -0.11 -31.53
N LEU A 272 -2.18 -0.26 -31.20
CA LEU A 272 -1.35 -1.44 -31.51
C LEU A 272 -1.37 -2.52 -30.42
N LYS A 273 -2.16 -2.33 -29.37
CA LYS A 273 -2.25 -3.28 -28.25
C LYS A 273 -2.69 -4.68 -28.71
N THR A 274 -3.69 -4.75 -29.58
CA THR A 274 -4.20 -6.04 -30.08
C THR A 274 -3.15 -6.79 -30.90
N ASN A 275 -2.31 -6.08 -31.68
CA ASN A 275 -1.19 -6.69 -32.39
C ASN A 275 -0.18 -7.29 -31.40
N TYR A 276 0.19 -6.53 -30.36
CA TYR A 276 1.11 -7.01 -29.34
C TYR A 276 0.59 -8.25 -28.58
N GLU A 277 -0.72 -8.31 -28.30
CA GLU A 277 -1.31 -9.43 -27.56
C GLU A 277 -1.52 -10.70 -28.40
N ASN A 278 -1.69 -10.58 -29.73
CA ASN A 278 -2.11 -11.68 -30.58
C ASN A 278 -1.10 -12.09 -31.68
N ASP A 279 -0.07 -11.29 -31.94
CA ASP A 279 0.99 -11.60 -32.90
C ASP A 279 2.34 -11.72 -32.17
N SER A 280 2.86 -12.94 -32.07
CA SER A 280 4.12 -13.23 -31.37
C SER A 280 5.34 -12.60 -32.05
N LYS A 281 5.32 -12.42 -33.38
CA LYS A 281 6.40 -11.77 -34.11
C LYS A 281 6.38 -10.26 -33.84
N PHE A 282 5.20 -9.64 -33.86
CA PHE A 282 5.04 -8.25 -33.49
C PHE A 282 5.46 -8.00 -32.03
N ALA A 283 5.03 -8.85 -31.10
CA ALA A 283 5.42 -8.78 -29.70
C ALA A 283 6.94 -8.90 -29.52
N TYR A 284 7.57 -9.82 -30.24
CA TYR A 284 9.02 -9.98 -30.25
C TYR A 284 9.74 -8.72 -30.76
N ASP A 285 9.25 -8.11 -31.84
CA ASP A 285 9.83 -6.87 -32.39
C ASP A 285 9.68 -5.67 -31.43
N VAL A 286 8.56 -5.58 -30.71
CA VAL A 286 8.40 -4.62 -29.60
C VAL A 286 9.38 -4.92 -28.46
N ASN A 287 9.56 -6.19 -28.09
CA ASN A 287 10.46 -6.58 -27.01
C ASN A 287 11.93 -6.24 -27.31
N LYS A 288 12.33 -6.16 -28.59
CA LYS A 288 13.65 -5.65 -28.99
C LYS A 288 13.88 -4.19 -28.58
N ILE A 289 12.84 -3.36 -28.60
CA ILE A 289 12.93 -1.97 -28.12
C ILE A 289 13.24 -1.96 -26.62
N ALA A 290 12.54 -2.78 -25.84
CA ALA A 290 12.80 -2.92 -24.41
C ALA A 290 14.18 -3.53 -24.11
N ALA A 291 14.70 -4.39 -25.00
CA ALA A 291 15.99 -5.04 -24.85
C ALA A 291 17.20 -4.08 -24.91
N LEU A 292 17.05 -2.88 -25.48
CA LEU A 292 18.09 -1.84 -25.52
C LEU A 292 18.64 -1.49 -24.12
N VAL A 293 17.81 -1.63 -23.08
CA VAL A 293 18.19 -1.39 -21.69
C VAL A 293 19.33 -2.28 -21.21
N PHE A 294 19.55 -3.42 -21.87
CA PHE A 294 20.56 -4.38 -21.49
C PHE A 294 21.84 -4.26 -22.32
N LEU A 295 21.95 -3.32 -23.26
CA LEU A 295 23.22 -3.04 -23.92
C LEU A 295 24.18 -2.28 -22.99
N LEU A 296 25.48 -2.34 -23.28
CA LEU A 296 26.43 -1.43 -22.65
C LEU A 296 25.99 0.03 -22.93
N PRO A 297 26.08 0.95 -21.96
CA PRO A 297 25.66 2.34 -22.17
C PRO A 297 26.31 3.03 -23.37
N SER A 298 27.56 2.67 -23.70
CA SER A 298 28.29 3.15 -24.88
C SER A 298 27.64 2.72 -26.20
N ASP A 299 26.98 1.56 -26.20
CA ASP A 299 26.51 0.88 -27.40
C ASP A 299 25.02 1.16 -27.67
N VAL A 300 24.31 1.71 -26.68
CA VAL A 300 22.86 1.97 -26.75
C VAL A 300 22.49 2.82 -27.97
N ASN A 301 23.26 3.88 -28.26
CA ASN A 301 22.95 4.77 -29.40
C ASN A 301 23.07 4.03 -30.73
N GLN A 302 24.16 3.27 -30.92
CA GLN A 302 24.37 2.49 -32.14
C GLN A 302 23.35 1.35 -32.25
N GLY A 303 23.11 0.63 -31.15
CA GLY A 303 22.11 -0.43 -31.11
C GLY A 303 20.68 0.06 -31.39
N PHE A 304 20.33 1.28 -30.96
CA PHE A 304 19.07 1.91 -31.33
C PHE A 304 18.99 2.21 -32.83
N ASP A 305 20.04 2.77 -33.42
CA ASP A 305 20.09 3.08 -34.86
C ASP A 305 20.01 1.81 -35.73
N ASP A 306 20.74 0.77 -35.35
CA ASP A 306 20.68 -0.56 -36.00
C ASP A 306 19.27 -1.17 -35.88
N LEU A 307 18.67 -1.07 -34.70
CA LEU A 307 17.32 -1.58 -34.46
C LEU A 307 16.28 -0.81 -35.28
N TYR A 308 16.38 0.52 -35.35
CA TYR A 308 15.44 1.38 -36.07
C TYR A 308 15.30 0.95 -37.53
N GLY A 309 16.42 0.72 -38.23
CA GLY A 309 16.41 0.27 -39.62
C GLY A 309 15.94 -1.19 -39.83
N SER A 310 15.88 -1.99 -38.76
CA SER A 310 15.52 -3.41 -38.83
C SER A 310 14.04 -3.69 -38.53
N LEU A 311 13.34 -2.77 -37.88
CA LEU A 311 11.96 -2.96 -37.44
C LEU A 311 10.95 -2.52 -38.51
N PRO A 312 9.75 -3.14 -38.54
CA PRO A 312 8.68 -2.72 -39.44
C PRO A 312 8.25 -1.27 -39.22
N SER A 313 7.88 -0.56 -40.30
CA SER A 313 7.49 0.85 -40.26
C SER A 313 6.31 1.17 -39.33
N ILE A 314 5.43 0.20 -39.08
CA ILE A 314 4.33 0.32 -38.10
C ILE A 314 4.83 0.61 -36.67
N LEU A 315 6.10 0.27 -36.34
CA LEU A 315 6.72 0.56 -35.05
C LEU A 315 7.50 1.88 -35.01
N GLU A 316 7.66 2.59 -36.14
CA GLU A 316 8.35 3.89 -36.18
C GLU A 316 7.78 4.88 -35.15
N PRO A 317 6.45 5.04 -34.97
CA PRO A 317 5.92 5.97 -33.97
C PRO A 317 6.24 5.58 -32.51
N VAL A 318 6.53 4.29 -32.26
CA VAL A 318 6.97 3.79 -30.95
C VAL A 318 8.46 4.07 -30.77
N LEU A 319 9.27 3.83 -31.80
CA LEU A 319 10.70 4.15 -31.82
C LEU A 319 10.95 5.64 -31.68
N ASP A 320 10.17 6.48 -32.37
CA ASP A 320 10.18 7.94 -32.26
C ASP A 320 9.94 8.40 -30.82
N TYR A 321 8.88 7.87 -30.20
CA TYR A 321 8.60 8.13 -28.79
C TYR A 321 9.75 7.71 -27.88
N PHE A 322 10.33 6.53 -28.14
CA PHE A 322 11.46 6.02 -27.36
C PHE A 322 12.70 6.91 -27.55
N GLU A 323 12.95 7.36 -28.78
CA GLU A 323 14.05 8.26 -29.11
C GLU A 323 13.89 9.58 -28.38
N ASP A 324 12.73 10.24 -28.48
CA ASP A 324 12.45 11.51 -27.83
C ASP A 324 12.56 11.44 -26.29
N THR A 325 12.21 10.28 -25.71
CA THR A 325 12.12 10.11 -24.26
C THR A 325 13.44 9.65 -23.63
N TYR A 326 14.14 8.72 -24.26
CA TYR A 326 15.21 7.92 -23.64
C TYR A 326 16.59 8.03 -24.32
N ILE A 327 16.64 8.33 -25.63
CA ILE A 327 17.88 8.33 -26.43
C ILE A 327 18.33 9.75 -26.78
N GLY A 328 17.40 10.59 -27.23
CA GLY A 328 17.60 11.92 -27.78
C GLY A 328 17.79 11.90 -29.30
N ARG A 329 17.01 12.72 -30.01
CA ARG A 329 17.09 12.87 -31.48
C ARG A 329 18.48 13.28 -31.94
N ARG A 330 18.90 12.80 -33.11
CA ARG A 330 20.13 13.27 -33.78
C ARG A 330 20.05 14.76 -34.12
N ARG A 331 21.14 15.49 -33.90
CA ARG A 331 21.38 16.90 -34.24
C ARG A 331 22.79 17.01 -34.86
N PRO A 332 23.13 18.13 -35.54
CA PRO A 332 24.45 18.30 -36.15
C PRO A 332 25.64 18.12 -35.18
N ASN A 333 25.45 18.49 -33.90
CA ASN A 333 26.50 18.45 -32.88
C ASN A 333 26.36 17.24 -31.92
N GLY A 334 25.67 16.17 -32.33
CA GLY A 334 25.41 14.98 -31.51
C GLY A 334 23.92 14.76 -31.23
N ARG A 335 23.57 14.05 -30.17
CA ARG A 335 22.16 13.79 -29.81
C ARG A 335 21.61 14.86 -28.86
N ALA A 336 20.32 15.15 -28.97
CA ALA A 336 19.59 15.98 -28.02
C ALA A 336 19.65 15.36 -26.62
N THR A 337 19.55 16.17 -25.56
CA THR A 337 19.41 15.63 -24.20
C THR A 337 18.04 14.98 -24.05
N PRO A 338 17.95 13.66 -23.77
CA PRO A 338 16.67 12.98 -23.56
C PRO A 338 16.05 13.41 -22.23
N ARG A 339 14.74 13.17 -22.09
CA ARG A 339 14.02 13.40 -20.83
C ARG A 339 14.59 12.52 -19.70
N TYR A 340 14.96 11.29 -20.02
CA TYR A 340 15.59 10.34 -19.11
C TYR A 340 16.88 9.81 -19.74
N PRO A 341 18.07 10.16 -19.21
CA PRO A 341 19.35 9.77 -19.80
C PRO A 341 19.60 8.26 -19.71
N VAL A 342 20.38 7.72 -20.65
CA VAL A 342 20.71 6.28 -20.75
C VAL A 342 21.11 5.67 -19.41
N ASN A 343 22.02 6.32 -18.68
CA ASN A 343 22.51 5.84 -17.38
C ASN A 343 21.42 5.71 -16.32
N LEU A 344 20.30 6.43 -16.43
CA LEU A 344 19.18 6.31 -15.50
C LEU A 344 18.44 4.99 -15.73
N TRP A 345 18.13 4.62 -16.98
CA TRP A 345 17.26 3.49 -17.25
C TRP A 345 18.00 2.19 -17.59
N ASN A 346 19.28 2.26 -17.94
CA ASN A 346 20.10 1.10 -18.31
C ASN A 346 20.23 0.05 -17.18
N MET A 347 20.17 -1.22 -17.55
CA MET A 347 20.16 -2.38 -16.66
C MET A 347 21.37 -3.31 -16.87
N HIS A 348 22.30 -2.99 -17.76
CA HIS A 348 23.42 -3.87 -18.09
C HIS A 348 24.26 -4.19 -16.84
N GLN A 349 24.79 -3.15 -16.18
CA GLN A 349 25.64 -3.36 -14.99
C GLN A 349 24.86 -3.97 -13.81
N ARG A 350 23.60 -3.56 -13.61
CA ARG A 350 22.73 -4.14 -12.56
C ARG A 350 22.51 -5.63 -12.80
N THR A 351 22.32 -6.04 -14.05
CA THR A 351 22.15 -7.46 -14.42
C THR A 351 23.41 -8.27 -14.16
N ILE A 352 24.59 -7.73 -14.50
CA ILE A 352 25.87 -8.38 -14.22
C ILE A 352 26.10 -8.53 -12.71
N ASN A 353 25.76 -7.50 -11.94
CA ASN A 353 25.94 -7.47 -10.48
C ASN A 353 24.87 -8.28 -9.71
N ASN A 354 23.90 -8.89 -10.41
CA ASN A 354 22.73 -9.53 -9.80
C ASN A 354 21.91 -8.57 -8.89
N SER A 355 21.97 -7.27 -9.16
CA SER A 355 21.15 -6.27 -8.46
C SER A 355 19.69 -6.34 -8.90
N MET A 356 18.78 -5.76 -8.12
CA MET A 356 17.38 -5.69 -8.55
C MET A 356 17.24 -4.85 -9.82
N ARG A 357 16.33 -5.25 -10.71
CA ARG A 357 16.04 -4.57 -11.99
C ARG A 357 14.60 -4.04 -12.05
N THR A 358 13.73 -4.60 -11.23
CA THR A 358 12.31 -4.28 -11.14
C THR A 358 11.93 -4.00 -9.69
N ASN A 359 10.87 -3.22 -9.50
CA ASN A 359 10.26 -2.95 -8.20
C ASN A 359 9.18 -4.00 -7.84
N ASN A 360 9.22 -5.20 -8.44
CA ASN A 360 8.15 -6.20 -8.33
C ASN A 360 7.78 -6.50 -6.87
N GLN A 361 8.74 -6.54 -5.94
CA GLN A 361 8.43 -6.77 -4.53
C GLN A 361 7.64 -5.61 -3.89
N ALA A 362 7.89 -4.37 -4.32
CA ALA A 362 7.10 -3.20 -3.89
C ALA A 362 5.70 -3.21 -4.51
N GLU A 363 5.59 -3.53 -5.81
CA GLU A 363 4.31 -3.70 -6.51
C GLU A 363 3.47 -4.85 -5.92
N ASP A 364 4.08 -6.00 -5.64
CA ASP A 364 3.43 -7.14 -4.97
C ASP A 364 2.92 -6.75 -3.59
N TRP A 365 3.72 -5.95 -2.86
CA TRP A 365 3.31 -5.40 -1.60
C TRP A 365 2.12 -4.43 -1.74
N HIS A 366 2.13 -3.50 -2.71
CA HIS A 366 0.98 -2.62 -2.99
C HIS A 366 -0.27 -3.42 -3.35
N ARG A 367 -0.15 -4.45 -4.17
CA ARG A 367 -1.28 -5.33 -4.52
C ARG A 367 -1.85 -6.03 -3.30
N ARG A 368 -1.00 -6.49 -2.37
CA ARG A 368 -1.47 -7.04 -1.10
C ARG A 368 -2.07 -5.97 -0.19
N LEU A 369 -1.49 -4.78 -0.12
CA LEU A 369 -2.07 -3.68 0.65
C LEU A 369 -3.48 -3.35 0.14
N ASN A 370 -3.68 -3.32 -1.19
CA ASN A 370 -4.98 -3.16 -1.82
C ASN A 370 -5.97 -4.29 -1.49
N SER A 371 -5.50 -5.53 -1.25
CA SER A 371 -6.40 -6.62 -0.85
C SER A 371 -6.73 -6.60 0.64
N VAL A 372 -5.81 -6.11 1.48
CA VAL A 372 -6.03 -5.89 2.92
C VAL A 372 -6.99 -4.71 3.15
N ILE A 373 -6.77 -3.61 2.42
CA ILE A 373 -7.64 -2.44 2.40
C ILE A 373 -8.75 -2.70 1.37
N LYS A 374 -9.77 -3.47 1.78
CA LYS A 374 -10.90 -3.92 0.93
C LYS A 374 -11.83 -2.80 0.41
N CYS A 375 -11.36 -1.56 0.34
CA CYS A 375 -12.08 -0.43 -0.22
C CYS A 375 -11.12 0.54 -0.92
N GLU A 376 -11.63 1.21 -1.96
CA GLU A 376 -10.93 2.33 -2.58
C GLU A 376 -11.07 3.56 -1.69
N HIS A 377 -9.98 4.32 -1.55
CA HIS A 377 -9.92 5.56 -0.78
C HIS A 377 -10.54 5.44 0.64
N PRO A 378 -9.97 4.62 1.54
CA PRO A 378 -10.41 4.52 2.93
C PRO A 378 -10.37 5.89 3.63
N SER A 379 -11.20 6.06 4.66
CA SER A 379 -11.03 7.18 5.60
C SER A 379 -9.62 7.16 6.20
N LEU A 380 -9.06 8.33 6.53
CA LEU A 380 -7.71 8.44 7.10
C LEU A 380 -7.48 7.50 8.29
N TRP A 381 -8.44 7.38 9.20
CA TRP A 381 -8.30 6.52 10.38
C TRP A 381 -8.23 5.04 10.05
N ILE A 382 -9.14 4.54 9.21
CA ILE A 382 -9.10 3.16 8.71
C ILE A 382 -7.79 2.88 7.99
N PHE A 383 -7.31 3.84 7.20
CA PHE A 383 -6.04 3.71 6.49
C PHE A 383 -4.87 3.55 7.46
N ILE A 384 -4.74 4.41 8.47
CA ILE A 384 -3.65 4.33 9.45
C ILE A 384 -3.75 3.01 10.25
N GLN A 385 -4.95 2.58 10.63
CA GLN A 385 -5.15 1.26 11.26
C GLN A 385 -4.67 0.10 10.39
N SER A 386 -4.89 0.18 9.08
CA SER A 386 -4.35 -0.80 8.14
C SER A 386 -2.82 -0.75 8.08
N LEU A 387 -2.22 0.44 8.12
CA LEU A 387 -0.76 0.59 8.20
C LEU A 387 -0.17 0.01 9.51
N GLN A 388 -0.87 0.11 10.65
CA GLN A 388 -0.44 -0.51 11.91
C GLN A 388 -0.43 -2.05 11.82
N LYS A 389 -1.45 -2.65 11.18
CA LYS A 389 -1.50 -4.10 10.92
C LYS A 389 -0.38 -4.53 9.98
N GLU A 390 -0.10 -3.68 9.00
CA GLU A 390 0.92 -3.88 8.00
C GLU A 390 2.34 -3.83 8.58
N GLU A 391 2.64 -2.85 9.44
CA GLU A 391 3.88 -2.79 10.22
C GLU A 391 4.12 -4.10 10.98
N ASN A 392 3.09 -4.62 11.67
CA ASN A 392 3.23 -5.85 12.44
C ASN A 392 3.45 -7.08 11.55
N TYR A 393 2.84 -7.12 10.36
CA TYR A 393 3.09 -8.17 9.37
C TYR A 393 4.54 -8.11 8.86
N ILE A 394 5.04 -6.92 8.52
CA ILE A 394 6.41 -6.71 8.04
C ILE A 394 7.41 -7.15 9.10
N ARG A 395 7.21 -6.79 10.37
CA ARG A 395 8.03 -7.30 11.48
C ARG A 395 8.06 -8.83 11.52
N CYS A 396 6.91 -9.50 11.41
CA CYS A 396 6.90 -10.97 11.38
C CYS A 396 7.75 -11.53 10.23
N GLN A 397 7.78 -10.87 9.07
CA GLN A 397 8.66 -11.26 7.96
C GLN A 397 10.13 -11.00 8.27
N LEU A 398 10.46 -9.84 8.86
CA LEU A 398 11.83 -9.51 9.29
C LEU A 398 12.36 -10.54 10.30
N VAL A 399 11.55 -10.95 11.29
CA VAL A 399 11.92 -11.99 12.25
C VAL A 399 12.24 -13.32 11.56
N LYS A 400 11.42 -13.73 10.58
CA LYS A 400 11.65 -14.96 9.81
C LYS A 400 12.96 -14.91 9.04
N VAL A 401 13.23 -13.80 8.36
CA VAL A 401 14.47 -13.60 7.58
C VAL A 401 15.69 -13.51 8.49
N ASN A 402 15.55 -12.91 9.68
CA ASN A 402 16.60 -12.91 10.70
C ASN A 402 16.88 -14.30 11.26
N ALA A 403 15.85 -15.14 11.39
CA ALA A 403 15.97 -16.56 11.74
C ALA A 403 16.51 -17.45 10.59
N GLY A 404 16.91 -16.86 9.46
CA GLY A 404 17.52 -17.58 8.34
C GLY A 404 16.52 -18.20 7.36
N GLN A 405 15.22 -17.92 7.48
CA GLN A 405 14.25 -18.33 6.47
C GLN A 405 14.46 -17.50 5.20
N SER A 406 14.74 -18.16 4.08
CA SER A 406 14.84 -17.48 2.79
C SER A 406 13.46 -17.07 2.28
N THR A 407 13.31 -15.82 1.85
CA THR A 407 12.16 -15.45 1.03
C THR A 407 12.38 -16.03 -0.36
N LEU A 408 11.51 -16.93 -0.79
CA LEU A 408 11.67 -17.67 -2.03
C LEU A 408 11.48 -16.73 -3.23
N GLN A 409 12.58 -16.28 -3.85
CA GLN A 409 12.52 -15.96 -5.28
C GLN A 409 12.17 -17.24 -6.03
N THR A 410 11.17 -17.18 -6.91
CA THR A 410 10.77 -18.35 -7.69
C THR A 410 11.95 -18.82 -8.56
N LYS A 411 12.09 -20.13 -8.73
CA LYS A 411 13.11 -20.72 -9.61
C LYS A 411 13.07 -20.08 -11.01
N LYS A 412 11.87 -19.77 -11.52
CA LYS A 412 11.64 -19.06 -12.78
C LYS A 412 12.41 -17.73 -12.85
N TYR A 413 12.35 -16.90 -11.81
CA TYR A 413 13.03 -15.60 -11.77
C TYR A 413 14.56 -15.75 -11.67
N ILE A 414 15.03 -16.74 -10.91
CA ILE A 414 16.45 -17.07 -10.79
C ILE A 414 17.00 -17.50 -12.16
N ASP A 415 16.33 -18.42 -12.84
CA ASP A 415 16.75 -18.94 -14.14
C ASP A 415 16.70 -17.84 -15.21
N TYR A 416 15.67 -16.99 -15.20
CA TYR A 416 15.59 -15.81 -16.06
C TYR A 416 16.77 -14.85 -15.84
N SER A 417 17.10 -14.54 -14.59
CA SER A 417 18.23 -13.66 -14.25
C SER A 417 19.56 -14.25 -14.72
N LYS A 418 19.75 -15.57 -14.57
CA LYS A 418 20.93 -16.28 -15.08
C LYS A 418 21.04 -16.23 -16.60
N ARG A 419 19.95 -16.52 -17.33
CA ARG A 419 19.97 -16.48 -18.80
C ARG A 419 20.34 -15.10 -19.33
N LEU A 420 19.75 -14.05 -18.77
CA LEU A 420 20.10 -12.68 -19.15
C LEU A 420 21.55 -12.36 -18.83
N LYS A 421 22.03 -12.66 -17.63
CA LYS A 421 23.44 -12.42 -17.28
C LYS A 421 24.39 -13.15 -18.24
N ASN A 422 24.10 -14.41 -18.59
CA ASN A 422 24.89 -15.18 -19.54
C ASN A 422 24.91 -14.52 -20.93
N LEU A 423 23.78 -13.99 -21.39
CA LEU A 423 23.72 -13.24 -22.65
C LEU A 423 24.58 -11.98 -22.60
N LEU A 424 24.62 -11.25 -21.49
CA LEU A 424 25.37 -9.97 -21.42
C LEU A 424 26.88 -10.17 -21.32
N ILE A 425 27.34 -11.29 -20.75
CA ILE A 425 28.79 -11.59 -20.65
C ILE A 425 29.33 -12.34 -21.86
N SER A 426 28.45 -12.90 -22.71
CA SER A 426 28.86 -13.63 -23.90
C SER A 426 29.09 -12.68 -25.07
N PRO A 427 30.12 -12.90 -25.91
CA PRO A 427 30.33 -12.09 -27.10
C PRO A 427 29.21 -12.33 -28.12
N HIS A 428 28.79 -11.26 -28.80
CA HIS A 428 27.82 -11.30 -29.90
C HIS A 428 28.47 -10.77 -31.18
N PRO A 429 28.10 -11.31 -32.36
CA PRO A 429 28.68 -10.86 -33.63
C PRO A 429 28.24 -9.44 -34.01
N THR A 430 27.06 -9.00 -33.56
CA THR A 430 26.54 -7.63 -33.74
C THR A 430 25.69 -7.22 -32.54
N LEU A 431 25.49 -5.92 -32.34
CA LEU A 431 24.57 -5.39 -31.34
C LEU A 431 23.14 -5.88 -31.56
N LEU A 432 22.69 -5.94 -32.83
CA LEU A 432 21.37 -6.45 -33.17
C LEU A 432 21.17 -7.90 -32.71
N ARG A 433 22.18 -8.78 -32.84
CA ARG A 433 22.09 -10.16 -32.32
C ARG A 433 21.98 -10.22 -30.80
N GLN A 434 22.68 -9.33 -30.09
CA GLN A 434 22.54 -9.22 -28.64
C GLN A 434 21.13 -8.79 -28.25
N ILE A 435 20.59 -7.75 -28.91
CA ILE A 435 19.21 -7.26 -28.70
C ILE A 435 18.21 -8.39 -28.95
N GLU A 436 18.35 -9.11 -30.05
CA GLU A 436 17.49 -10.24 -30.42
C GLU A 436 17.49 -11.34 -29.35
N GLY A 437 18.66 -11.71 -28.83
CA GLY A 437 18.80 -12.73 -27.78
C GLY A 437 18.18 -12.31 -26.44
N VAL A 438 18.35 -11.04 -26.07
CA VAL A 438 17.70 -10.47 -24.88
C VAL A 438 16.19 -10.42 -25.05
N ALA A 439 15.70 -9.99 -26.21
CA ALA A 439 14.26 -9.88 -26.50
C ALA A 439 13.53 -11.23 -26.42
N LEU A 440 14.20 -12.35 -26.73
CA LEU A 440 13.64 -13.71 -26.56
C LEU A 440 13.36 -14.09 -25.10
N ASN A 441 13.94 -13.37 -24.14
CA ASN A 441 13.73 -13.61 -22.72
C ASN A 441 12.69 -12.68 -22.08
N LEU A 442 12.33 -11.60 -22.76
CA LEU A 442 11.32 -10.62 -22.34
C LEU A 442 9.94 -11.07 -22.81
#